data_AF-A0A2H0ZID3-F1
#
_entry.id   AF-A0A2H0ZID3-F1
#
_cell.length_a   1.000
_cell.length_b   1.000
_cell.length_c   1.000
_cell.angle_alpha   90.00
_cell.angle_beta   90.00
_cell.angle_gamma   90.00
#
_symmetry.space_group_name_H-M   'P 1'
#
loop_
_entity.id
_entity.type
_entity.pdbx_description
1 polymer ?
#
loop_
_entity_poly.entity_id
_entity_poly.type
_entity_poly.pdbx_seq_one_letter_code
_entity_poly.pdbx_strand_id
1 'polypeptide(L)'
;MWKNLAKTLHKELLIAHQRLEVSRKQLEREKRRARLIYEKFQLIKQRKSYAQLDRELARLDDKEFEIDPLNAEKAKSLMRNSNDINNLKNVVTYLQSQRIHDELLVRYNPGLSMSQSENVKRTANMVGLKAPE
;
A
#
# COMPACT_ATOMS: atom_id res chain seq x y z
N MET A 1 -30.35 -1.52 -14.31
CA MET A 1 -29.64 -2.61 -13.59
C MET A 1 -28.16 -2.69 -13.98
N TRP A 2 -27.82 -2.88 -15.26
CA TRP A 2 -26.42 -2.99 -15.75
C TRP A 2 -25.55 -1.75 -15.48
N LYS A 3 -26.07 -0.54 -15.68
CA LYS A 3 -25.34 0.72 -15.40
C LYS A 3 -24.89 0.85 -13.93
N ASN A 4 -25.73 0.41 -12.99
CA ASN A 4 -25.41 0.46 -11.57
C ASN A 4 -24.31 -0.56 -11.23
N LEU A 5 -24.41 -1.76 -11.79
CA LEU A 5 -23.43 -2.82 -11.63
C LEU A 5 -22.05 -2.40 -12.15
N ALA A 6 -22.01 -1.78 -13.33
CA ALA A 6 -20.79 -1.21 -13.91
C ALA A 6 -20.17 -0.10 -13.05
N LYS A 7 -21.01 0.79 -12.50
CA LYS A 7 -20.58 1.86 -11.60
C LYS A 7 -19.98 1.29 -10.30
N THR A 8 -20.61 0.28 -9.72
CA THR A 8 -20.11 -0.40 -8.52
C THR A 8 -18.80 -1.13 -8.80
N LEU A 9 -18.71 -1.87 -9.91
CA LEU A 9 -17.47 -2.53 -10.33
C LEU A 9 -16.32 -1.53 -10.48
N HIS A 10 -16.56 -0.43 -11.18
CA HIS A 10 -15.55 0.60 -11.37
C HIS A 10 -15.09 1.21 -10.04
N LYS A 11 -16.01 1.47 -9.11
CA LYS A 11 -15.69 1.97 -7.78
C LYS A 11 -14.81 1.00 -6.99
N GLU A 12 -15.17 -0.29 -6.94
CA GLU A 12 -14.38 -1.29 -6.22
C GLU A 12 -13.00 -1.49 -6.85
N LEU A 13 -12.91 -1.49 -8.18
CA LEU A 13 -11.62 -1.55 -8.89
C LEU A 13 -10.74 -0.32 -8.60
N LEU A 14 -11.33 0.87 -8.52
CA LEU A 14 -10.60 2.09 -8.18
C LEU A 14 -10.03 2.02 -6.77
N ILE A 15 -10.82 1.55 -5.80
CA ILE A 15 -10.36 1.37 -4.41
C ILE A 15 -9.23 0.34 -4.34
N ALA A 16 -9.40 -0.82 -5.00
CA ALA A 16 -8.39 -1.86 -5.03
C ALA A 16 -7.08 -1.39 -5.68
N HIS A 17 -7.18 -0.63 -6.78
CA HIS A 17 -6.04 -0.06 -7.49
C HIS A 17 -5.28 0.95 -6.62
N GLN A 18 -6.00 1.86 -5.97
CA GLN A 18 -5.38 2.83 -5.05
C GLN A 18 -4.62 2.11 -3.92
N ARG A 19 -5.23 1.11 -3.28
CA ARG A 19 -4.57 0.34 -2.21
C ARG A 19 -3.32 -0.38 -2.73
N LEU A 20 -3.41 -1.01 -3.89
CA LEU A 20 -2.30 -1.72 -4.51
C LEU A 20 -1.13 -0.77 -4.84
N GLU A 21 -1.41 0.37 -5.45
CA GLU A 21 -0.38 1.33 -5.84
C GLU A 21 0.29 1.97 -4.63
N VAL A 22 -0.45 2.28 -3.57
CA VAL A 22 0.14 2.74 -2.31
C VAL A 22 1.11 1.69 -1.75
N SER A 23 0.68 0.42 -1.66
CA SER A 23 1.52 -0.66 -1.16
C SER A 23 2.77 -0.90 -2.03
N ARG A 24 2.62 -0.86 -3.37
CA ARG A 24 3.75 -0.97 -4.30
C ARG A 24 4.76 0.15 -4.13
N LYS A 25 4.29 1.40 -4.06
CA LYS A 25 5.18 2.57 -3.94
C LYS A 25 5.85 2.61 -2.56
N GLN A 26 5.17 2.18 -1.50
CA GLN A 26 5.78 1.96 -0.18
C GLN A 26 6.91 0.94 -0.25
N LEU A 27 6.68 -0.23 -0.87
CA LEU A 27 7.70 -1.27 -1.01
C LEU A 27 8.92 -0.78 -1.82
N GLU A 28 8.70 -0.06 -2.92
CA GLU A 28 9.79 0.51 -3.73
C GLU A 28 10.58 1.57 -2.95
N ARG A 29 9.90 2.38 -2.12
CA ARG A 29 10.55 3.34 -1.20
C ARG A 29 11.42 2.62 -0.18
N GLU A 30 10.93 1.55 0.45
CA GLU A 30 11.69 0.76 1.41
C GLU A 30 12.94 0.13 0.78
N LYS A 31 12.80 -0.48 -0.41
CA LYS A 31 13.94 -1.03 -1.16
C LYS A 31 14.99 0.03 -1.46
N ARG A 32 14.56 1.22 -1.92
CA ARG A 32 15.48 2.31 -2.25
C ARG A 32 16.16 2.86 -0.99
N ARG A 33 15.41 3.02 0.10
CA ARG A 33 15.96 3.41 1.41
C ARG A 33 17.01 2.42 1.90
N ALA A 34 16.73 1.12 1.85
CA ALA A 34 17.67 0.08 2.25
C ALA A 34 18.96 0.11 1.43
N ARG A 35 18.84 0.32 0.10
CA ARG A 35 20.00 0.48 -0.78
C ARG A 35 20.86 1.68 -0.39
N LEU A 36 20.26 2.85 -0.16
CA LEU A 36 20.97 4.07 0.22
C LEU A 36 21.65 3.94 1.59
N ILE A 37 21.00 3.28 2.55
CA ILE A 37 21.59 2.98 3.87
C ILE A 37 22.80 2.07 3.72
N TYR A 38 22.68 1.02 2.91
CA TYR A 38 23.79 0.12 2.63
C TYR A 38 24.97 0.86 1.98
N GLU A 39 24.71 1.70 0.99
CA GLU A 39 25.73 2.51 0.33
C GLU A 39 26.42 3.47 1.31
N LYS A 40 25.63 4.14 2.16
CA LYS A 40 26.15 4.99 3.24
C LYS A 40 27.07 4.20 4.16
N PHE A 41 26.68 2.99 4.56
CA PHE A 41 27.51 2.12 5.40
C PHE A 41 28.84 1.76 4.72
N GLN A 42 28.84 1.50 3.41
CA GLN A 42 30.07 1.24 2.66
C GLN A 42 30.98 2.47 2.62
N LEU A 43 30.45 3.68 2.43
CA LEU A 43 31.25 4.92 2.46
C LEU A 43 31.82 5.20 3.85
N ILE A 44 31.07 4.92 4.92
CA ILE A 44 31.55 5.03 6.30
C ILE A 44 32.75 4.10 6.52
N LYS A 45 32.65 2.83 6.07
CA LYS A 45 33.78 1.89 6.13
C LYS A 45 35.01 2.42 5.38
N GLN A 46 34.79 3.08 4.26
CA GLN A 46 35.86 3.68 3.44
C GLN A 46 36.30 5.06 3.93
N ARG A 47 35.75 5.58 5.04
CA ARG A 47 35.98 6.94 5.58
C ARG A 47 35.77 8.06 4.55
N LYS A 48 34.84 7.87 3.62
CA LYS A 48 34.46 8.86 2.60
C LYS A 48 33.26 9.68 3.06
N SER A 49 33.11 10.87 2.48
CA SER A 49 31.94 11.72 2.73
C SER A 49 30.66 11.07 2.20
N TYR A 50 29.59 11.11 3.00
CA TYR A 50 28.27 10.55 2.70
C TYR A 50 27.16 11.60 2.75
N ALA A 51 27.49 12.90 2.82
CA ALA A 51 26.53 13.99 2.96
C ALA A 51 25.48 14.05 1.83
N GLN A 52 25.83 13.56 0.63
CA GLN A 52 24.90 13.47 -0.49
C GLN A 52 23.81 12.41 -0.26
N LEU A 53 24.17 11.27 0.32
CA LEU A 53 23.24 10.18 0.65
C LEU A 53 22.27 10.59 1.76
N ASP A 54 22.73 11.36 2.76
CA ASP A 54 21.84 11.89 3.81
C ASP A 54 20.78 12.83 3.23
N ARG A 55 21.17 13.69 2.27
CA ARG A 55 20.22 14.55 1.55
C ARG A 55 19.25 13.73 0.71
N GLU A 56 19.70 12.66 0.08
CA GLU A 56 18.83 11.79 -0.72
C GLU A 56 17.86 10.99 0.15
N LEU A 57 18.30 10.49 1.30
CA LEU A 57 17.44 9.84 2.30
C LEU A 57 16.35 10.79 2.81
N ALA A 58 16.71 12.04 3.16
CA ALA A 58 15.73 13.04 3.58
C ALA A 58 14.69 13.33 2.49
N ARG A 59 15.13 13.53 1.24
CA ARG A 59 14.23 13.77 0.09
C ARG A 59 13.31 12.58 -0.21
N LEU A 60 13.78 11.37 0.02
CA LEU A 60 13.00 10.16 -0.17
C LEU A 60 11.92 10.04 0.90
N ASP A 61 12.16 10.59 2.09
CA ASP A 61 11.20 10.55 3.17
C ASP A 61 10.05 11.57 3.02
N ASP A 62 10.36 12.75 2.45
CA ASP A 62 9.42 13.87 2.28
C ASP A 62 8.46 13.71 1.08
N LYS A 63 8.82 12.92 0.06
CA LYS A 63 7.99 12.81 -1.15
C LYS A 63 6.74 11.98 -0.90
N GLU A 64 5.58 12.63 -1.01
CA GLU A 64 4.30 11.95 -1.11
C GLU A 64 4.21 11.12 -2.41
N PHE A 65 3.46 10.02 -2.34
CA PHE A 65 3.26 9.14 -3.47
C PHE A 65 2.20 9.73 -4.41
N GLU A 66 2.59 10.14 -5.61
CA GLU A 66 1.61 10.30 -6.69
C GLU A 66 1.02 8.91 -7.00
N ILE A 67 -0.29 8.79 -7.20
CA ILE A 67 -0.93 7.50 -7.51
C ILE A 67 -1.26 7.48 -9.00
N ASP A 68 -0.78 6.47 -9.71
CA ASP A 68 -1.03 6.36 -11.14
C ASP A 68 -2.53 6.07 -11.37
N PRO A 69 -3.19 6.71 -12.34
CA PRO A 69 -4.61 6.53 -12.55
C PRO A 69 -4.92 5.10 -13.01
N LEU A 70 -6.08 4.59 -12.58
CA LEU A 70 -6.57 3.29 -13.04
C LEU A 70 -6.74 3.31 -14.56
N ASN A 71 -6.14 2.35 -15.25
CA ASN A 71 -6.38 2.15 -16.67
C ASN A 71 -7.84 1.67 -16.90
N ALA A 72 -8.70 2.61 -17.27
CA ALA A 72 -10.12 2.37 -17.49
C ALA A 72 -10.42 1.47 -18.71
N GLU A 73 -9.46 1.27 -19.63
CA GLU A 73 -9.66 0.42 -20.81
C GLU A 73 -9.75 -1.06 -20.44
N LYS A 74 -8.93 -1.52 -19.49
CA LYS A 74 -9.00 -2.90 -18.98
C LYS A 74 -10.33 -3.18 -18.27
N ALA A 75 -10.85 -2.21 -17.50
CA ALA A 75 -12.16 -2.35 -16.88
C ALA A 75 -13.29 -2.42 -17.93
N LYS A 76 -13.20 -1.59 -18.98
CA LYS A 76 -14.16 -1.61 -20.09
C LYS A 76 -14.10 -2.91 -20.89
N SER A 77 -12.92 -3.50 -21.11
CA SER A 77 -12.79 -4.76 -21.83
C SER A 77 -13.38 -5.93 -21.05
N LEU A 78 -13.18 -5.99 -19.73
CA LEU A 78 -13.83 -6.99 -18.86
C LEU A 78 -15.36 -6.90 -18.92
N MET A 79 -15.92 -5.69 -18.98
CA MET A 79 -17.36 -5.49 -19.13
C MET A 79 -17.89 -5.85 -20.52
N ARG A 80 -17.07 -5.70 -21.57
CA ARG A 80 -17.45 -6.08 -22.94
C ARG A 80 -17.40 -7.60 -23.17
N ASN A 81 -16.49 -8.29 -22.49
CA ASN A 81 -16.30 -9.73 -22.64
C ASN A 81 -17.24 -10.56 -21.74
N SER A 82 -17.92 -9.93 -20.79
CA SER A 82 -18.86 -10.59 -19.88
C SER A 82 -20.28 -10.57 -20.48
N ASN A 83 -20.54 -11.51 -21.39
CA ASN A 83 -21.89 -11.75 -21.90
C ASN A 83 -22.85 -12.26 -20.81
N ASP A 84 -22.32 -12.70 -19.66
CA ASP A 84 -23.08 -13.15 -18.50
C ASP A 84 -23.11 -12.09 -17.39
N ILE A 85 -24.28 -11.48 -17.20
CA ILE A 85 -24.56 -10.48 -16.15
C ILE A 85 -24.40 -11.09 -14.75
N ASN A 86 -24.67 -12.39 -14.58
CA ASN A 86 -24.54 -13.05 -13.29
C ASN A 86 -23.08 -13.23 -12.90
N ASN A 87 -22.21 -13.58 -13.86
CA ASN A 87 -20.78 -13.60 -13.61
C ASN A 87 -20.25 -12.22 -13.18
N LEU A 88 -20.68 -11.14 -13.85
CA LEU A 88 -20.26 -9.79 -13.45
C LEU A 88 -20.77 -9.40 -12.04
N LYS A 89 -21.97 -9.83 -11.67
CA LYS A 89 -22.47 -9.70 -10.28
C LYS A 89 -21.58 -10.44 -9.30
N ASN A 90 -21.22 -11.69 -9.58
CA ASN A 90 -20.34 -12.49 -8.72
C ASN A 90 -18.97 -11.82 -8.51
N VAL A 91 -18.39 -11.27 -9.59
CA VAL A 91 -17.12 -10.52 -9.50
C VAL A 91 -17.27 -9.29 -8.61
N VAL A 92 -18.34 -8.50 -8.78
CA VAL A 92 -18.58 -7.32 -7.92
C VAL A 92 -18.74 -7.74 -6.47
N THR A 93 -19.55 -8.77 -6.19
CA THR A 93 -19.75 -9.28 -4.83
C THR A 93 -18.43 -9.76 -4.22
N TYR A 94 -17.61 -10.49 -4.98
CA TYR A 94 -16.31 -10.96 -4.52
C TYR A 94 -15.39 -9.80 -4.12
N LEU A 95 -15.26 -8.77 -4.96
CA LEU A 95 -14.43 -7.60 -4.66
C LEU A 95 -14.90 -6.86 -3.40
N GLN A 96 -16.22 -6.73 -3.22
CA GLN A 96 -16.80 -6.14 -2.01
C GLN A 96 -16.53 -6.98 -0.77
N SER A 97 -16.74 -8.29 -0.85
CA SER A 97 -16.48 -9.23 0.23
C SER A 97 -15.01 -9.21 0.65
N GLN A 98 -14.07 -9.18 -0.32
CA GLN A 98 -12.65 -9.07 -0.04
C GLN A 98 -12.33 -7.77 0.71
N ARG A 99 -12.86 -6.63 0.24
CA ARG A 99 -12.66 -5.34 0.90
C ARG A 99 -13.17 -5.33 2.34
N ILE A 100 -14.38 -5.86 2.57
CA ILE A 100 -15.00 -5.94 3.89
C ILE A 100 -14.20 -6.88 4.81
N HIS A 101 -13.77 -8.02 4.29
CA HIS A 101 -12.95 -8.97 5.03
C HIS A 101 -11.65 -8.32 5.52
N ASP A 102 -10.94 -7.60 4.64
CA ASP A 102 -9.70 -6.91 5.00
C ASP A 102 -9.95 -5.82 6.06
N GLU A 103 -11.06 -5.08 5.95
CA GLU A 103 -11.46 -4.07 6.94
C GLU A 103 -11.76 -4.69 8.31
N LEU A 104 -12.41 -5.86 8.35
CA LEU A 104 -12.68 -6.58 9.58
C LEU A 104 -11.39 -7.12 10.20
N LEU A 105 -10.49 -7.67 9.40
CA LEU A 105 -9.18 -8.15 9.89
C LEU A 105 -8.39 -7.03 10.57
N VAL A 106 -8.28 -5.86 9.95
CA VAL A 106 -7.56 -4.72 10.53
C VAL A 106 -8.26 -4.21 11.80
N ARG A 107 -9.60 -4.21 11.83
CA ARG A 107 -10.37 -3.76 13.00
C ARG A 107 -10.15 -4.65 14.23
N TYR A 108 -10.22 -5.96 14.05
CA TYR A 108 -10.13 -6.91 15.14
C TYR A 108 -8.69 -7.31 15.47
N ASN A 109 -7.77 -7.21 14.51
CA ASN A 109 -6.35 -7.44 14.70
C ASN A 109 -5.53 -6.26 14.12
N PRO A 110 -5.53 -5.11 14.79
CA PRO A 110 -4.81 -3.95 14.30
C PRO A 110 -3.28 -4.14 14.32
N GLY A 111 -2.77 -5.14 15.06
CA GLY A 111 -1.35 -5.49 15.04
C GLY A 111 -0.90 -6.19 13.76
N LEU A 112 -1.83 -6.68 12.93
CA LEU A 112 -1.51 -7.38 11.68
C LEU A 112 -0.88 -6.48 10.61
N SER A 113 -1.30 -5.21 10.55
CA SER A 113 -0.82 -4.24 9.56
C SER A 113 0.24 -3.28 10.10
N MET A 114 0.59 -3.37 11.39
CA MET A 114 1.58 -2.50 12.02
C MET A 114 2.99 -3.04 11.78
N SER A 115 3.95 -2.14 11.59
CA SER A 115 5.35 -2.54 11.63
C SER A 115 5.72 -3.08 13.01
N GLN A 116 6.74 -3.94 13.09
CA GLN A 116 7.19 -4.49 14.36
C GLN A 116 7.53 -3.39 15.38
N SER A 117 8.15 -2.30 14.91
CA SER A 117 8.48 -1.11 15.71
C SER A 117 7.23 -0.47 16.32
N GLU A 118 6.20 -0.22 15.51
CA GLU A 118 4.96 0.40 15.98
C GLU A 118 4.20 -0.52 16.95
N ASN A 119 4.22 -1.83 16.69
CA ASN A 119 3.58 -2.81 17.56
C ASN A 119 4.25 -2.85 18.94
N VAL A 120 5.58 -2.82 18.98
CA VAL A 120 6.35 -2.69 20.24
C VAL A 120 6.03 -1.38 20.95
N LYS A 121 6.04 -0.24 20.24
CA LYS A 121 5.69 1.07 20.83
C LYS A 121 4.28 1.09 21.41
N ARG A 122 3.31 0.55 20.68
CA ARG A 122 1.91 0.47 21.13
C ARG A 122 1.77 -0.42 22.36
N THR A 123 2.41 -1.59 22.35
CA THR A 123 2.38 -2.51 23.49
C THR A 123 3.04 -1.89 24.71
N ALA A 124 4.18 -1.24 24.55
CA ALA A 124 4.84 -0.49 25.63
C ALA A 124 3.92 0.60 26.21
N ASN A 125 3.27 1.39 25.35
CA ASN A 125 2.34 2.43 25.78
C ASN A 125 1.13 1.88 26.55
N MET A 126 0.62 0.70 26.19
CA MET A 126 -0.49 0.04 26.92
C MET A 126 -0.14 -0.27 28.37
N VAL A 127 1.14 -0.54 28.65
CA VAL A 127 1.66 -0.84 30.00
C VAL A 127 2.37 0.36 30.64
N GLY A 128 2.27 1.55 30.06
CA GLY A 128 2.90 2.77 30.57
C GLY A 128 4.42 2.83 30.40
N LEU A 129 5.01 1.97 29.57
CA LEU A 129 6.44 1.97 29.24
C LEU A 129 6.71 2.80 27.98
N LYS A 130 7.86 3.49 27.94
CA LYS A 130 8.35 4.16 26.73
C LYS A 130 9.33 3.23 26.01
N ALA A 131 9.00 2.83 24.79
CA ALA A 131 9.94 2.13 23.93
C ALA A 131 11.03 3.09 23.42
N PRO A 132 12.30 2.66 23.31
CA PRO A 132 13.38 3.47 22.74
C PRO A 132 13.14 3.75 21.24
N GLU A 133 13.70 4.86 20.74
CA GLU A 133 13.61 5.27 19.33
C GLU A 133 14.45 4.40 18.39
#